data_AF-A0A7S3EZZ6-F1
#
_entry.id   AF-A0A7S3EZZ6-F1
#
_cell.length_a   1.000
_cell.length_b   1.000
_cell.length_c   1.000
_cell.angle_alpha   90.00
_cell.angle_beta   90.00
_cell.angle_gamma   90.00
#
_symmetry.space_group_name_H-M   'P 1'
#
loop_
_entity.id
_entity.type
_entity.pdbx_description
1 polymer ?
#
loop_
_entity_poly.entity_id
_entity_poly.type
_entity_poly.pdbx_seq_one_letter_code
_entity_poly.pdbx_strand_id
1 'polypeptide(L)'
;SPPPQPPIPPIPPRAPPASPKPPMPPIPALPPRASADALVTLLNTRFDIGHPSNNLTEAGVLARQFDSLSAWDFGKPWLPCPTDYWCAGYSKIWPASIISAQARMMYYISKAGMLLAPTARMLCVYPGDGNSMGRQDDGNGGCNPDRCDLHGPRDWDCTFTPDHLKEALEAQQRRGPNMAHNELVLDLRSVTPTQLPGSLLAFFYMQGGDKGWMLDMRRHFLKDYGLQDWECPLLHLNLWATKGEAFTLAS
;
A
#
# COMPACT_ATOMS: atom_id res chain seq x y z
N SER A 1 -29.86 -47.56 48.44
CA SER A 1 -30.69 -46.95 47.38
C SER A 1 -29.99 -45.73 46.83
N PRO A 2 -29.85 -45.56 45.50
CA PRO A 2 -29.26 -44.36 44.93
C PRO A 2 -30.23 -43.17 45.11
N PRO A 3 -29.71 -41.94 45.27
CA PRO A 3 -30.54 -40.74 45.41
C PRO A 3 -31.31 -40.43 44.12
N PRO A 4 -32.52 -39.86 44.22
CA PRO A 4 -33.33 -39.53 43.06
C PRO A 4 -32.67 -38.43 42.22
N GLN A 5 -32.66 -38.60 40.90
CA GLN A 5 -32.13 -37.61 39.98
C GLN A 5 -33.00 -36.34 39.97
N PRO A 6 -32.38 -35.15 39.88
CA PRO A 6 -33.11 -33.90 39.76
C PRO A 6 -33.86 -33.81 38.41
N PRO A 7 -35.00 -33.09 38.37
CA PRO A 7 -35.79 -32.93 37.15
C PRO A 7 -35.03 -32.13 36.09
N ILE A 8 -35.16 -32.57 34.83
CA ILE A 8 -34.55 -31.93 33.66
C ILE A 8 -35.26 -30.58 33.41
N PRO A 9 -34.53 -29.47 33.21
CA PRO A 9 -35.14 -28.18 32.87
C PRO A 9 -35.88 -28.23 31.51
N PRO A 10 -36.97 -27.46 31.34
CA PRO A 10 -37.69 -27.39 30.07
C PRO A 10 -36.82 -26.76 28.98
N ILE A 11 -36.88 -27.34 27.78
CA ILE A 11 -36.18 -26.85 26.59
C ILE A 11 -36.80 -25.52 26.15
N PRO A 12 -36.01 -24.46 25.94
CA PRO A 12 -36.53 -23.18 25.47
C PRO A 12 -37.13 -23.30 24.04
N PRO A 13 -38.21 -22.56 23.75
CA PRO A 13 -38.86 -22.61 22.44
C PRO A 13 -37.94 -22.12 21.32
N ARG A 14 -37.99 -22.83 20.20
CA ARG A 14 -37.19 -22.57 19.00
C ARG A 14 -37.59 -21.22 18.40
N ALA A 15 -36.62 -20.33 18.16
CA ALA A 15 -36.86 -19.05 17.52
C ALA A 15 -37.44 -19.23 16.10
N PRO A 16 -38.36 -18.36 15.67
CA PRO A 16 -38.93 -18.43 14.33
C PRO A 16 -37.87 -18.16 13.24
N PRO A 17 -38.06 -18.69 12.01
CA PRO A 17 -37.15 -18.44 10.90
C PRO A 17 -37.06 -16.95 10.58
N ALA A 18 -35.85 -16.44 10.37
CA ALA A 18 -35.65 -15.06 9.93
C ALA A 18 -36.27 -14.84 8.54
N SER A 19 -37.03 -13.76 8.38
CA SER A 19 -37.61 -13.37 7.09
C SER A 19 -36.53 -13.15 6.02
N PRO A 20 -36.83 -13.43 4.74
CA PRO A 20 -35.90 -13.16 3.64
C PRO A 20 -35.55 -11.67 3.59
N LYS A 21 -34.25 -11.36 3.54
CA LYS A 21 -33.80 -9.97 3.34
C LYS A 21 -34.29 -9.47 1.96
N PRO A 22 -34.79 -8.23 1.85
CA PRO A 22 -35.13 -7.64 0.57
C PRO A 22 -33.95 -7.69 -0.40
N PRO A 23 -34.18 -7.84 -1.72
CA PRO A 23 -33.12 -7.70 -2.70
C PRO A 23 -32.50 -6.30 -2.55
N MET A 24 -31.17 -6.27 -2.48
CA MET A 24 -30.42 -5.01 -2.43
C MET A 24 -30.79 -4.14 -3.64
N PRO A 25 -30.95 -2.82 -3.44
CA PRO A 25 -31.10 -1.91 -4.57
C PRO A 25 -29.89 -2.03 -5.50
N PRO A 26 -30.08 -1.87 -6.83
CA PRO A 26 -28.97 -1.87 -7.77
C PRO A 26 -27.95 -0.82 -7.37
N ILE A 27 -26.69 -1.25 -7.26
CA ILE A 27 -25.56 -0.37 -6.93
C ILE A 27 -25.49 0.70 -8.04
N PRO A 28 -25.46 2.00 -7.70
CA PRO A 28 -25.26 3.05 -8.69
C PRO A 28 -23.99 2.78 -9.49
N ALA A 29 -24.06 2.91 -10.82
CA ALA A 29 -22.88 2.81 -11.68
C ALA A 29 -21.81 3.78 -11.16
N LEU A 30 -20.61 3.27 -10.90
CA LEU A 30 -19.45 4.07 -10.51
C LEU A 30 -19.26 5.21 -11.54
N PRO A 31 -18.85 6.42 -11.11
CA PRO A 31 -18.48 7.48 -12.04
C PRO A 31 -17.45 6.94 -13.03
N PRO A 32 -17.43 7.43 -14.29
CA PRO A 32 -16.47 6.97 -15.28
C PRO A 32 -15.06 7.14 -14.72
N ARG A 33 -14.45 6.01 -14.35
CA ARG A 33 -13.05 5.95 -13.91
C ARG A 33 -12.23 6.65 -14.98
N ALA A 34 -11.37 7.58 -14.55
CA ALA A 34 -10.51 8.34 -15.44
C ALA A 34 -9.79 7.38 -16.41
N SER A 35 -9.70 7.75 -17.69
CA SER A 35 -8.96 6.95 -18.67
C SER A 35 -7.52 6.72 -18.21
N ALA A 36 -6.87 5.68 -18.70
CA ALA A 36 -5.47 5.40 -18.39
C ALA A 36 -4.56 6.62 -18.66
N ASP A 37 -4.84 7.40 -19.71
CA ASP A 37 -4.12 8.65 -20.01
C ASP A 37 -4.34 9.73 -18.93
N ALA A 38 -5.58 9.92 -18.48
CA ALA A 38 -5.88 10.88 -17.43
C ALA A 38 -5.22 10.50 -16.10
N LEU A 39 -5.13 9.20 -15.80
CA LEU A 39 -4.35 8.70 -14.67
C LEU A 39 -2.86 9.03 -14.82
N VAL A 40 -2.26 8.78 -16.00
CA VAL A 40 -0.86 9.12 -16.27
C VAL A 40 -0.61 10.62 -16.09
N THR A 41 -1.48 11.48 -16.62
CA THR A 41 -1.38 12.94 -16.41
C THR A 41 -1.44 13.31 -14.92
N LEU A 42 -2.35 12.71 -14.16
CA LEU A 42 -2.47 12.93 -12.72
C LEU A 42 -1.20 12.51 -11.97
N LEU A 43 -0.67 11.32 -12.27
CA LEU A 43 0.51 10.77 -11.61
C LEU A 43 1.76 11.61 -11.91
N ASN A 44 1.97 11.99 -13.17
CA ASN A 44 3.06 12.89 -13.56
C ASN A 44 2.94 14.26 -12.88
N THR A 45 1.73 14.82 -12.82
CA THR A 45 1.49 16.10 -12.11
C THR A 45 1.90 15.98 -10.65
N ARG A 46 1.43 14.94 -9.94
CA ARG A 46 1.77 14.70 -8.53
C ARG A 46 3.26 14.48 -8.30
N PHE A 47 3.93 13.76 -9.20
CA PHE A 47 5.37 13.55 -9.12
C PHE A 47 6.14 14.86 -9.29
N ASP A 48 5.76 15.69 -10.27
CA ASP A 48 6.45 16.93 -10.58
C ASP A 48 6.32 17.99 -9.49
N ILE A 49 5.12 18.15 -8.92
CA ILE A 49 4.82 19.20 -7.93
C ILE A 49 4.85 18.71 -6.48
N GLY A 50 5.13 17.42 -6.28
CA GLY A 50 5.17 16.80 -4.96
C GLY A 50 6.13 17.52 -4.02
N HIS A 51 5.74 17.77 -2.79
CA HIS A 51 6.56 18.46 -1.79
C HIS A 51 6.21 17.98 -0.38
N PRO A 52 7.07 18.21 0.63
CA PRO A 52 6.74 17.81 2.00
C PRO A 52 5.39 18.36 2.45
N SER A 53 4.44 17.47 2.70
CA SER A 53 3.07 17.79 3.10
C SER A 53 2.50 16.66 3.95
N ASN A 54 1.56 17.00 4.85
CA ASN A 54 0.78 16.02 5.60
C ASN A 54 -0.36 15.40 4.77
N ASN A 55 -0.55 15.87 3.53
CA ASN A 55 -1.52 15.33 2.58
C ASN A 55 -0.83 14.45 1.54
N LEU A 56 -1.17 13.16 1.50
CA LEU A 56 -0.61 12.20 0.53
C LEU A 56 -0.81 12.61 -0.93
N THR A 57 -1.86 13.37 -1.25
CA THR A 57 -2.12 13.86 -2.61
C THR A 57 -1.13 14.97 -3.02
N GLU A 58 -0.63 15.73 -2.06
CA GLU A 58 0.34 16.81 -2.27
C GLU A 58 1.79 16.33 -2.11
N ALA A 59 1.99 15.29 -1.31
CA ALA A 59 3.31 14.74 -1.00
C ALA A 59 4.01 14.10 -2.21
N GLY A 60 3.24 13.52 -3.13
CA GLY A 60 3.76 12.90 -4.35
C GLY A 60 2.93 11.69 -4.78
N VAL A 61 3.60 10.66 -5.27
CA VAL A 61 2.98 9.39 -5.66
C VAL A 61 3.36 8.30 -4.66
N LEU A 62 2.37 7.60 -4.12
CA LEU A 62 2.59 6.47 -3.23
C LEU A 62 2.88 5.21 -4.06
N ALA A 63 4.10 4.68 -3.94
CA ALA A 63 4.58 3.52 -4.66
C ALA A 63 5.03 2.43 -3.69
N ARG A 64 4.53 1.21 -3.87
CA ARG A 64 5.04 0.03 -3.19
C ARG A 64 5.77 -0.85 -4.19
N GLN A 65 7.04 -1.11 -3.93
CA GLN A 65 7.80 -2.11 -4.67
C GLN A 65 7.42 -3.52 -4.19
N PHE A 66 7.52 -4.49 -5.09
CA PHE A 66 7.38 -5.88 -4.68
C PHE A 66 8.67 -6.37 -4.04
N ASP A 67 8.53 -6.91 -2.83
CA ASP A 67 9.60 -7.44 -1.99
C ASP A 67 9.21 -8.81 -1.40
N SER A 68 10.11 -9.34 -0.57
CA SER A 68 9.94 -10.59 0.17
C SER A 68 8.73 -10.63 1.13
N LEU A 69 8.04 -9.51 1.36
CA LEU A 69 6.82 -9.43 2.17
C LEU A 69 5.53 -9.53 1.34
N SER A 70 5.67 -9.67 0.02
CA SER A 70 4.58 -9.90 -0.92
C SER A 70 4.31 -11.40 -1.08
N ALA A 71 3.10 -11.79 -1.49
CA ALA A 71 2.83 -13.16 -1.95
C ALA A 71 3.42 -13.43 -3.35
N TRP A 72 4.69 -13.05 -3.55
CA TRP A 72 5.43 -13.16 -4.81
C TRP A 72 5.51 -14.60 -5.29
N ASP A 73 5.93 -15.52 -4.41
CA ASP A 73 6.09 -16.96 -4.70
C ASP A 73 4.76 -17.66 -5.04
N PHE A 74 3.63 -16.99 -4.79
CA PHE A 74 2.28 -17.49 -5.06
C PHE A 74 1.64 -16.82 -6.29
N GLY A 75 2.41 -16.04 -7.05
CA GLY A 75 1.94 -15.36 -8.25
C GLY A 75 0.92 -14.25 -7.98
N LYS A 76 0.85 -13.75 -6.73
CA LYS A 76 -0.05 -12.66 -6.31
C LYS A 76 0.71 -11.57 -5.55
N PRO A 77 1.73 -10.93 -6.14
CA PRO A 77 2.60 -9.97 -5.44
C PRO A 77 1.88 -8.70 -4.94
N TRP A 78 0.64 -8.45 -5.39
CA TRP A 78 -0.22 -7.38 -4.85
C TRP A 78 -0.87 -7.74 -3.51
N LEU A 79 -0.75 -8.98 -3.04
CA LEU A 79 -1.22 -9.44 -1.74
C LEU A 79 -0.06 -9.49 -0.73
N PRO A 80 -0.38 -9.34 0.57
CA PRO A 80 0.59 -9.59 1.64
C PRO A 80 1.04 -11.05 1.64
N CYS A 81 2.19 -11.30 2.25
CA CYS A 81 2.69 -12.64 2.51
C CYS A 81 1.61 -13.55 3.14
N PRO A 82 1.41 -14.78 2.64
CA PRO A 82 0.44 -15.71 3.20
C PRO A 82 0.73 -16.08 4.65
N THR A 83 -0.32 -16.38 5.41
CA THR A 83 -0.23 -16.65 6.85
C THR A 83 0.48 -17.95 7.21
N ASP A 84 0.65 -18.85 6.25
CA ASP A 84 1.32 -20.15 6.35
C ASP A 84 2.74 -20.15 5.75
N TYR A 85 3.28 -18.97 5.44
CA TYR A 85 4.61 -18.81 4.85
C TYR A 85 5.61 -18.16 5.82
N TRP A 86 6.91 -18.24 5.52
CA TRP A 86 7.96 -17.79 6.45
C TRP A 86 7.84 -16.30 6.83
N CYS A 87 7.33 -15.46 5.92
CA CYS A 87 7.15 -14.03 6.15
C CYS A 87 5.80 -13.67 6.80
N ALA A 88 4.99 -14.66 7.21
CA ALA A 88 3.66 -14.43 7.79
C ALA A 88 3.69 -13.47 8.99
N GLY A 89 4.73 -13.54 9.82
CA GLY A 89 4.93 -12.65 10.97
C GLY A 89 5.03 -11.17 10.57
N TYR A 90 5.58 -10.89 9.39
CA TYR A 90 5.75 -9.55 8.85
C TYR A 90 4.55 -9.08 8.02
N SER A 91 3.48 -9.86 7.91
CA SER A 91 2.31 -9.53 7.07
C SER A 91 1.64 -8.19 7.43
N LYS A 92 1.85 -7.69 8.66
CA LYS A 92 1.36 -6.38 9.12
C LYS A 92 2.25 -5.21 8.69
N ILE A 93 3.46 -5.51 8.25
CA ILE A 93 4.48 -4.55 7.83
C ILE A 93 4.40 -4.48 6.32
N TRP A 94 3.90 -3.36 5.80
CA TRP A 94 3.78 -3.18 4.37
C TRP A 94 4.46 -1.90 3.93
N PRO A 95 5.78 -1.98 3.64
CA PRO A 95 6.57 -0.82 3.29
C PRO A 95 6.19 -0.28 1.92
N ALA A 96 6.26 1.03 1.79
CA ALA A 96 6.06 1.79 0.57
C ALA A 96 6.96 3.03 0.59
N SER A 97 6.99 3.75 -0.51
CA SER A 97 7.65 5.05 -0.60
C SER A 97 6.72 6.09 -1.22
N ILE A 98 6.86 7.33 -0.78
CA ILE A 98 6.37 8.48 -1.55
C ILE A 98 7.49 8.95 -2.45
N ILE A 99 7.19 9.03 -3.75
CA ILE A 99 8.13 9.52 -4.76
C ILE A 99 7.67 10.85 -5.36
N SER A 100 8.64 11.73 -5.60
CA SER A 100 8.47 13.00 -6.32
C SER A 100 9.76 13.37 -7.05
N ALA A 101 9.72 14.46 -7.83
CA ALA A 101 10.90 15.00 -8.49
C ALA A 101 12.04 15.36 -7.51
N GLN A 102 11.73 15.62 -6.22
CA GLN A 102 12.67 15.94 -5.15
C GLN A 102 13.00 14.73 -4.25
N ALA A 103 12.17 13.69 -4.28
CA ALA A 103 12.34 12.44 -3.53
C ALA A 103 12.25 11.25 -4.48
N ARG A 104 13.30 11.03 -5.27
CA ARG A 104 13.28 10.06 -6.38
C ARG A 104 13.57 8.63 -5.94
N MET A 105 14.15 8.40 -4.77
CA MET A 105 14.58 7.08 -4.34
C MET A 105 13.43 6.34 -3.63
N MET A 106 13.26 5.05 -3.94
CA MET A 106 12.35 4.17 -3.22
C MET A 106 13.11 3.29 -2.23
N TYR A 107 12.42 2.72 -1.25
CA TYR A 107 13.02 1.98 -0.13
C TYR A 107 13.72 0.68 -0.56
N TYR A 108 13.28 0.03 -1.64
CA TYR A 108 13.77 -1.28 -2.05
C TYR A 108 14.46 -1.27 -3.42
N ILE A 109 15.15 -2.36 -3.74
CA ILE A 109 15.95 -2.49 -4.97
C ILE A 109 15.06 -2.90 -6.18
N SER A 110 13.93 -3.58 -5.91
CA SER A 110 13.06 -4.15 -6.93
C SER A 110 12.65 -3.14 -8.00
N LYS A 111 12.64 -3.57 -9.26
CA LYS A 111 12.31 -2.71 -10.41
C LYS A 111 10.84 -2.83 -10.82
N ALA A 112 10.00 -3.31 -9.92
CA ALA A 112 8.60 -3.60 -10.17
C ALA A 112 7.75 -3.37 -8.91
N GLY A 113 6.48 -3.04 -9.10
CA GLY A 113 5.57 -2.80 -7.98
C GLY A 113 4.20 -2.29 -8.40
N MET A 114 3.59 -1.58 -7.46
CA MET A 114 2.27 -1.00 -7.58
C MET A 114 2.20 0.45 -7.09
N LEU A 115 1.34 1.24 -7.74
CA LEU A 115 0.99 2.59 -7.32
C LEU A 115 -0.34 2.54 -6.56
N LEU A 116 -0.36 3.13 -5.38
CA LEU A 116 -1.50 3.07 -4.47
C LEU A 116 -2.26 4.39 -4.46
N ALA A 117 -3.56 4.31 -4.21
CA ALA A 117 -4.39 5.49 -4.03
C ALA A 117 -3.94 6.26 -2.76
N PRO A 118 -4.02 7.60 -2.75
CA PRO A 118 -3.64 8.41 -1.59
C PRO A 118 -4.60 8.26 -0.40
N THR A 119 -5.62 7.41 -0.53
CA THR A 119 -6.51 6.99 0.56
C THR A 119 -5.92 5.86 1.40
N ALA A 120 -4.80 5.27 0.98
CA ALA A 120 -4.06 4.31 1.80
C ALA A 120 -3.65 4.96 3.13
N ARG A 121 -3.88 4.25 4.23
CA ARG A 121 -3.57 4.73 5.57
C ARG A 121 -2.15 4.35 5.93
N MET A 122 -1.37 5.35 6.30
CA MET A 122 -0.03 5.17 6.85
C MET A 122 -0.10 4.94 8.37
N LEU A 123 0.72 4.03 8.87
CA LEU A 123 0.95 3.82 10.31
C LEU A 123 2.07 4.73 10.80
N CYS A 124 3.16 4.83 10.03
CA CYS A 124 4.28 5.71 10.30
C CYS A 124 5.15 5.91 9.05
N VAL A 125 6.09 6.84 9.14
CA VAL A 125 7.09 7.12 8.12
C VAL A 125 8.48 7.30 8.73
N TYR A 126 9.48 6.79 8.01
CA TYR A 126 10.89 7.01 8.25
C TYR A 126 11.45 7.87 7.11
N PRO A 127 12.26 8.91 7.41
CA PRO A 127 12.92 9.69 6.37
C PRO A 127 14.06 8.94 5.63
N GLY A 128 14.29 7.68 6.00
CA GLY A 128 15.24 6.76 5.44
C GLY A 128 14.76 5.33 5.56
N ASP A 129 15.69 4.41 5.84
CA ASP A 129 15.40 3.01 6.12
C ASP A 129 15.09 2.87 7.61
N GLY A 130 13.85 2.52 7.92
CA GLY A 130 13.39 2.31 9.29
C GLY A 130 13.73 0.94 9.85
N ASN A 131 14.24 0.03 9.01
CA ASN A 131 14.37 -1.39 9.29
C ASN A 131 13.08 -1.95 9.89
N SER A 132 11.94 -1.65 9.26
CA SER A 132 10.61 -1.96 9.83
C SER A 132 10.45 -3.45 10.16
N MET A 133 11.01 -4.35 9.34
CA MET A 133 11.04 -5.79 9.62
C MET A 133 11.73 -6.13 10.95
N GLY A 134 12.84 -5.47 11.28
CA GLY A 134 13.56 -5.66 12.54
C GLY A 134 12.78 -5.22 13.79
N ARG A 135 11.59 -4.61 13.61
CA ARG A 135 10.74 -4.05 14.66
C ARG A 135 9.39 -4.77 14.78
N GLN A 136 9.30 -6.01 14.29
CA GLN A 136 8.06 -6.80 14.35
C GLN A 136 7.62 -7.07 15.80
N ASP A 137 8.58 -7.31 16.70
CA ASP A 137 8.31 -7.75 18.08
C ASP A 137 7.92 -6.61 19.02
N ASP A 138 8.06 -5.36 18.58
CA ASP A 138 7.73 -4.17 19.38
C ASP A 138 6.22 -3.91 19.50
N GLY A 139 5.39 -4.76 18.87
CA GLY A 139 3.92 -4.64 18.88
C GLY A 139 3.36 -3.48 18.03
N ASN A 140 4.24 -2.67 17.43
CA ASN A 140 3.89 -1.44 16.72
C ASN A 140 3.87 -1.59 15.19
N GLY A 141 3.85 -2.84 14.69
CA GLY A 141 3.67 -3.14 13.27
C GLY A 141 4.76 -2.58 12.36
N GLY A 142 6.02 -2.54 12.82
CA GLY A 142 7.15 -1.99 12.06
C GLY A 142 7.45 -0.52 12.33
N CYS A 143 6.69 0.15 13.21
CA CYS A 143 6.93 1.52 13.65
C CYS A 143 7.72 1.55 14.96
N ASN A 144 8.71 2.44 15.10
CA ASN A 144 9.39 2.65 16.39
C ASN A 144 8.44 3.43 17.34
N PRO A 145 8.22 2.96 18.59
CA PRO A 145 7.51 3.75 19.59
C PRO A 145 8.26 5.03 19.98
N ASP A 146 9.60 5.00 19.93
CA ASP A 146 10.43 6.16 20.20
C ASP A 146 10.39 7.09 18.98
N ARG A 147 9.55 8.12 19.11
CA ARG A 147 9.31 9.13 18.08
C ARG A 147 10.52 10.03 17.93
N CYS A 148 10.71 10.56 16.72
CA CYS A 148 11.70 11.61 16.51
C CYS A 148 11.45 12.83 17.39
N ASP A 149 12.51 13.34 18.00
CA ASP A 149 12.56 14.75 18.35
C ASP A 149 12.52 15.54 17.03
N LEU A 150 11.50 16.38 16.87
CA LEU A 150 11.35 17.22 15.68
C LEU A 150 12.64 18.04 15.48
N HIS A 151 13.30 17.86 14.34
CA HIS A 151 14.57 18.51 13.99
C HIS A 151 15.80 18.10 14.83
N GLY A 152 15.78 16.90 15.43
CA GLY A 152 16.94 16.33 16.11
C GLY A 152 18.09 15.93 15.15
N PRO A 153 19.31 15.72 15.68
CA PRO A 153 20.51 15.46 14.87
C PRO A 153 20.55 14.09 14.17
N ARG A 154 19.53 13.24 14.37
CA ARG A 154 19.35 11.94 13.70
C ARG A 154 17.88 11.73 13.32
N ASP A 155 17.21 12.82 12.94
CA ASP A 155 15.80 12.78 12.53
C ASP A 155 15.55 11.78 11.37
N TRP A 156 16.58 11.42 10.61
CA TRP A 156 16.50 10.42 9.55
C TRP A 156 16.46 8.95 9.99
N ASP A 157 16.84 8.63 11.23
CA ASP A 157 16.90 7.24 11.76
C ASP A 157 15.70 6.88 12.67
N CYS A 158 14.78 7.81 12.86
CA CYS A 158 13.66 7.67 13.78
C CYS A 158 12.31 7.69 13.05
N THR A 159 11.24 7.42 13.80
CA THR A 159 9.89 7.27 13.27
C THR A 159 9.05 8.51 13.51
N PHE A 160 8.33 8.95 12.48
CA PHE A 160 7.29 9.96 12.57
C PHE A 160 5.91 9.33 12.46
N THR A 161 4.95 9.91 13.17
CA THR A 161 3.53 9.55 13.04
C THR A 161 2.90 10.18 11.81
N PRO A 162 1.70 9.73 11.41
CA PRO A 162 1.04 10.25 10.22
C PRO A 162 0.83 11.76 10.18
N ASP A 163 0.60 12.37 11.34
CA ASP A 163 0.42 13.82 11.46
C ASP A 163 1.71 14.63 11.24
N HIS A 164 2.88 13.96 11.17
CA HIS A 164 4.19 14.56 10.95
C HIS A 164 4.86 14.07 9.66
N LEU A 165 4.05 13.67 8.67
CA LEU A 165 4.55 13.24 7.36
C LEU A 165 5.38 14.34 6.69
N LYS A 166 4.93 15.59 6.78
CA LYS A 166 5.64 16.75 6.24
C LYS A 166 7.06 16.82 6.82
N GLU A 167 7.19 16.78 8.14
CA GLU A 167 8.48 16.88 8.82
C GLU A 167 9.39 15.71 8.49
N ALA A 168 8.83 14.51 8.33
CA ALA A 168 9.58 13.34 7.88
C ALA A 168 10.13 13.51 6.45
N LEU A 169 9.31 14.03 5.52
CA LEU A 169 9.74 14.30 4.15
C LEU A 169 10.75 15.45 4.07
N GLU A 170 10.62 16.46 4.93
CA GLU A 170 11.64 17.51 5.07
C GLU A 170 12.97 16.95 5.60
N ALA A 171 12.91 16.05 6.59
CA ALA A 171 14.09 15.34 7.11
C ALA A 171 14.75 14.49 6.02
N GLN A 172 13.96 13.81 5.20
CA GLN A 172 14.45 13.02 4.07
C GLN A 172 15.21 13.92 3.10
N GLN A 173 14.64 15.08 2.75
CA GLN A 173 15.25 16.01 1.80
C GLN A 173 16.58 16.60 2.32
N ARG A 174 16.72 16.82 3.63
CA ARG A 174 17.97 17.29 4.25
C ARG A 174 19.14 16.31 4.06
N ARG A 175 18.86 15.02 3.83
CA ARG A 175 19.90 13.99 3.57
C ARG A 175 20.52 14.10 2.17
N GLY A 176 19.94 14.94 1.30
CA GLY A 176 20.40 15.15 -0.06
C GLY A 176 19.83 14.15 -1.08
N PRO A 177 19.92 14.48 -2.38
CA PRO A 177 19.15 13.81 -3.44
C PRO A 177 19.53 12.35 -3.68
N ASN A 178 20.75 11.94 -3.30
CA ASN A 178 21.27 10.59 -3.57
C ASN A 178 21.07 9.61 -2.41
N MET A 179 20.60 10.08 -1.24
CA MET A 179 20.38 9.25 -0.03
C MET A 179 18.92 9.28 0.44
N ALA A 180 18.08 10.05 -0.23
CA ALA A 180 16.71 10.36 0.16
C ALA A 180 15.68 9.34 -0.33
N HIS A 181 15.75 8.06 0.08
CA HIS A 181 14.54 7.23 0.10
C HIS A 181 13.78 7.46 1.39
N ASN A 182 12.49 7.15 1.40
CA ASN A 182 11.67 7.08 2.60
C ASN A 182 11.02 5.70 2.68
N GLU A 183 10.74 5.28 3.91
CA GLU A 183 9.99 4.06 4.19
C GLU A 183 8.71 4.44 4.93
N LEU A 184 7.58 4.26 4.26
CA LEU A 184 6.25 4.36 4.85
C LEU A 184 5.77 2.97 5.20
N VAL A 185 5.30 2.78 6.43
CA VAL A 185 4.61 1.54 6.81
C VAL A 185 3.11 1.77 6.65
N LEU A 186 2.47 1.00 5.77
CA LEU A 186 1.03 1.11 5.52
C LEU A 186 0.22 0.18 6.42
N ASP A 187 -0.97 0.64 6.83
CA ASP A 187 -1.98 -0.24 7.42
C ASP A 187 -2.56 -1.11 6.31
N LEU A 188 -2.19 -2.38 6.32
CA LEU A 188 -2.62 -3.35 5.31
C LEU A 188 -4.13 -3.29 5.05
N ARG A 189 -4.97 -3.14 6.08
CA ARG A 189 -6.45 -3.09 5.97
C ARG A 189 -6.97 -1.95 5.10
N SER A 190 -6.21 -0.87 5.00
CA SER A 190 -6.55 0.29 4.15
C SER A 190 -6.26 0.05 2.67
N VAL A 191 -5.59 -1.06 2.34
CA VAL A 191 -5.20 -1.41 0.98
C VAL A 191 -5.72 -2.79 0.59
N THR A 192 -5.58 -3.81 1.43
CA THR A 192 -6.04 -5.19 1.22
C THR A 192 -6.61 -5.80 2.52
N PRO A 193 -7.42 -6.88 2.46
CA PRO A 193 -8.07 -7.44 1.28
C PRO A 193 -9.36 -6.70 0.89
N THR A 194 -9.93 -5.90 1.80
CA THR A 194 -11.28 -5.31 1.61
C THR A 194 -11.32 -4.10 0.69
N GLN A 195 -10.18 -3.48 0.40
CA GLN A 195 -10.09 -2.27 -0.42
C GLN A 195 -9.61 -2.55 -1.85
N LEU A 196 -9.09 -3.75 -2.13
CA LEU A 196 -8.81 -4.14 -3.50
C LEU A 196 -10.11 -4.40 -4.27
N PRO A 197 -10.16 -4.07 -5.56
CA PRO A 197 -9.08 -3.47 -6.35
C PRO A 197 -8.99 -1.94 -6.24
N GLY A 198 -9.93 -1.27 -5.56
CA GLY A 198 -10.08 0.19 -5.55
C GLY A 198 -8.91 0.98 -4.95
N SER A 199 -8.10 0.37 -4.10
CA SER A 199 -6.89 0.98 -3.52
C SER A 199 -5.68 1.00 -4.45
N LEU A 200 -5.73 0.26 -5.58
CA LEU A 200 -4.66 0.14 -6.55
C LEU A 200 -4.93 1.04 -7.76
N LEU A 201 -3.98 1.91 -8.10
CA LEU A 201 -4.09 2.79 -9.28
C LEU A 201 -3.51 2.13 -10.52
N ALA A 202 -2.32 1.55 -10.41
CA ALA A 202 -1.60 0.95 -11.53
C ALA A 202 -0.52 -0.02 -11.04
N PHE A 203 -0.10 -0.91 -11.93
CA PHE A 203 1.17 -1.61 -11.79
C PHE A 203 2.28 -0.79 -12.45
N PHE A 204 3.52 -0.96 -12.00
CA PHE A 204 4.67 -0.35 -12.66
C PHE A 204 5.87 -1.29 -12.80
N TYR A 205 6.69 -1.01 -13.81
CA TYR A 205 8.06 -1.52 -13.92
C TYR A 205 9.01 -0.36 -14.24
N MET A 206 10.29 -0.54 -13.95
CA MET A 206 11.35 0.44 -14.22
C MET A 206 12.37 -0.11 -15.22
N GLN A 207 13.26 0.76 -15.69
CA GLN A 207 14.42 0.36 -16.49
C GLN A 207 15.19 -0.81 -15.82
N GLY A 208 15.43 -1.87 -16.60
CA GLY A 208 16.07 -3.10 -16.13
C GLY A 208 15.15 -4.07 -15.38
N GLY A 209 13.87 -3.73 -15.18
CA GLY A 209 12.84 -4.63 -14.67
C GLY A 209 12.22 -5.50 -15.76
N ASP A 210 11.57 -6.60 -15.34
CA ASP A 210 10.90 -7.53 -16.25
C ASP A 210 9.48 -7.05 -16.62
N LYS A 211 9.37 -6.39 -17.78
CA LYS A 211 8.09 -5.96 -18.34
C LYS A 211 7.14 -7.13 -18.60
N GLY A 212 7.66 -8.26 -19.09
CA GLY A 212 6.86 -9.43 -19.46
C GLY A 212 6.17 -10.02 -18.24
N TRP A 213 6.95 -10.24 -17.18
CA TRP A 213 6.43 -10.71 -15.89
C TRP A 213 5.39 -9.74 -15.30
N MET A 214 5.63 -8.43 -15.39
CA MET A 214 4.66 -7.44 -14.91
C MET A 214 3.35 -7.40 -15.72
N LEU A 215 3.42 -7.64 -17.03
CA LEU A 215 2.23 -7.81 -17.86
C LEU A 215 1.42 -9.04 -17.40
N ASP A 216 2.09 -10.15 -17.09
CA ASP A 216 1.43 -11.37 -16.60
C ASP A 216 0.79 -11.16 -15.22
N MET A 217 1.50 -10.54 -14.28
CA MET A 217 0.96 -10.23 -12.96
C MET A 217 -0.25 -9.30 -13.04
N ARG A 218 -0.18 -8.25 -13.87
CA ARG A 218 -1.33 -7.38 -14.12
C ARG A 218 -2.50 -8.15 -14.71
N ARG A 219 -2.28 -9.01 -15.71
CA ARG A 219 -3.36 -9.85 -16.30
C ARG A 219 -4.02 -10.74 -15.25
N HIS A 220 -3.23 -11.36 -14.36
CA HIS A 220 -3.77 -12.14 -13.26
C HIS A 220 -4.61 -11.30 -12.31
N PHE A 221 -4.14 -10.12 -11.93
CA PHE A 221 -4.90 -9.18 -11.11
C PHE A 221 -6.23 -8.79 -11.76
N LEU A 222 -6.20 -8.37 -13.03
CA LEU A 222 -7.40 -7.98 -13.76
C LEU A 222 -8.42 -9.13 -13.82
N LYS A 223 -7.93 -10.36 -14.07
CA LYS A 223 -8.78 -11.56 -14.07
C LYS A 223 -9.38 -11.86 -12.70
N ASP A 224 -8.58 -11.80 -11.63
CA ASP A 224 -9.01 -12.08 -10.25
C ASP A 224 -10.12 -11.12 -9.79
N TYR A 225 -10.09 -9.87 -10.26
CA TYR A 225 -11.04 -8.82 -9.86
C TYR A 225 -12.07 -8.45 -10.95
N GLY A 226 -12.10 -9.15 -12.09
CA GLY A 226 -13.05 -8.90 -13.17
C GLY A 226 -12.93 -7.52 -13.82
N LEU A 227 -11.71 -6.99 -13.91
CA LEU A 227 -11.41 -5.65 -14.41
C LEU A 227 -11.05 -5.63 -15.90
N GLN A 228 -11.31 -4.50 -16.54
CA GLN A 228 -10.85 -4.17 -17.88
C GLN A 228 -9.41 -3.64 -17.87
N ASP A 229 -8.76 -3.68 -19.04
CA ASP A 229 -7.36 -3.25 -19.17
C ASP A 229 -7.12 -1.81 -18.71
N TRP A 230 -8.03 -0.89 -19.00
CA TRP A 230 -7.89 0.52 -18.66
C TRP A 230 -8.13 0.82 -17.17
N GLU A 231 -8.68 -0.12 -16.39
CA GLU A 231 -9.02 0.09 -14.98
C GLU A 231 -7.82 0.00 -14.04
N CYS A 232 -6.77 -0.72 -14.46
CA CYS A 232 -5.50 -0.79 -13.74
C CYS A 232 -4.38 -0.97 -14.77
N PRO A 233 -3.83 0.12 -15.34
CA PRO A 233 -2.82 0.03 -16.40
C PRO A 233 -1.47 -0.46 -15.86
N LEU A 234 -0.62 -0.91 -16.77
CA LEU A 234 0.82 -1.09 -16.51
C LEU A 234 1.55 0.17 -16.99
N LEU A 235 2.39 0.73 -16.12
CA LEU A 235 3.17 1.92 -16.40
C LEU A 235 4.66 1.59 -16.44
N HIS A 236 5.39 2.26 -17.34
CA HIS A 236 6.83 2.39 -17.20
C HIS A 236 7.13 3.60 -16.31
N LEU A 237 7.86 3.37 -15.22
CA LEU A 237 8.31 4.39 -14.28
C LEU A 237 9.77 4.74 -14.53
N ASN A 238 10.04 5.98 -14.92
CA ASN A 238 11.36 6.56 -15.02
C ASN A 238 11.53 7.71 -14.01
N LEU A 239 12.15 7.40 -12.87
CA LEU A 239 12.40 8.36 -11.78
C LEU A 239 13.32 9.53 -12.19
N TRP A 240 14.05 9.39 -13.30
CA TRP A 240 14.99 10.38 -13.81
C TRP A 240 14.48 11.10 -15.06
N ALA A 241 13.22 10.88 -15.43
CA ALA A 241 12.60 11.53 -16.57
C ALA A 241 12.53 13.06 -16.38
N THR A 242 12.28 13.75 -17.49
CA THR A 242 11.96 15.17 -17.43
C THR A 242 10.54 15.39 -16.92
N LYS A 243 10.18 16.65 -16.66
CA LYS A 243 8.87 17.03 -16.13
C LYS A 243 7.76 16.47 -17.02
N GLY A 244 6.79 15.80 -16.44
CA GLY A 244 5.64 15.24 -17.17
C GLY A 244 5.88 13.84 -17.77
N GLU A 245 7.05 13.23 -17.58
CA GLU A 245 7.44 11.99 -18.27
C GLU A 245 7.84 10.85 -17.30
N ALA A 246 7.63 11.02 -16.00
CA ALA A 246 7.98 10.00 -15.00
C ALA A 246 7.18 8.70 -15.18
N PHE A 247 5.92 8.81 -15.59
CA PHE A 247 5.04 7.68 -15.87
C PHE A 247 4.60 7.72 -17.34
N THR A 248 4.72 6.59 -18.02
CA THR A 248 4.17 6.39 -19.37
C THR A 248 3.43 5.06 -19.45
N LEU A 249 2.41 4.97 -20.30
CA LEU A 249 1.73 3.69 -20.54
C LEU A 249 2.71 2.68 -21.14
N ALA A 250 2.71 1.48 -20.58
CA ALA A 250 3.44 0.36 -21.16
C ALA A 250 2.67 -0.16 -22.36
N SER A 251 3.23 -0.03 -23.56
CA SER A 251 2.70 -0.61 -24.80
C SER A 251 2.81 -2.14 -24.86
#